data_AF-A0A7Z1MEY2-F1
#
_entry.id   AF-A0A7Z1MEY2-F1
#
_cell.length_a   1.000
_cell.length_b   1.000
_cell.length_c   1.000
_cell.angle_alpha   90.00
_cell.angle_beta   90.00
_cell.angle_gamma   90.00
#
_symmetry.space_group_name_H-M   'P 1'
#
loop_
_entity.id
_entity.type
_entity.pdbx_description
1 polymer ?
#
loop_
_entity_poly.entity_id
_entity_poly.type
_entity_poly.pdbx_seq_one_letter_code
_entity_poly.pdbx_strand_id
1 'polypeptide(L)'
;MAIQKSMLALAVLGGSLALINSTSAYASLGITPPANEEVWITTDADAQHIMTQHGATVYPSVTGNKHSIVAKINQKELAKLSSHMHEETHRCGGYMVHEDKASAIKAAAMPLTMNTFEKPVISHQDTVNDLLAQVEPNNIVTTIENLTNFTNRFYTTSTGVAASDWLLERWESEIKDVPYASARQITHAEYPQKSVEVTLLGAKYPEEIVVVGGHLDSTVGSWTSEGTISPGADDDASGIATVTESLRLMIASGIQPDKTIKFYGYAAEEVGLRGSQDVANALRDEQANVVSVLQLDMTNYNGSAHDITFITDYTDSNLTTYLSELIDTYASNISYGFDDCGYACSDHASWHNVGYPAAMPFESMFNDYNPSIHTQHDTLENSDPTATHATKFAKLAIAYLVETSLDSPVAGPKELQNDVPIEGLTAGYGEEQFFTFTTQSAGQLTVALTGPRSGDADLYVKHNGTVSKANYDCRPYQNSSNEQCVLNKPAGEFNIMVHGYRNFNDVTIVATFVPD
;
A
#
# COMPACT_ATOMS: atom_id res chain seq x y z
N MET A 1 53.00 -34.25 44.55
CA MET A 1 52.38 -33.07 45.19
C MET A 1 53.23 -31.87 44.79
N ALA A 2 52.71 -31.03 43.88
CA ALA A 2 53.32 -29.85 43.24
C ALA A 2 54.63 -30.02 42.42
N ILE A 3 54.77 -29.10 41.44
CA ILE A 3 55.87 -28.79 40.49
C ILE A 3 55.83 -29.70 39.23
N GLN A 4 55.71 -29.20 37.99
CA GLN A 4 56.56 -28.21 37.31
C GLN A 4 55.89 -27.59 36.05
N LYS A 5 56.20 -26.31 35.78
CA LYS A 5 55.93 -25.58 34.52
C LYS A 5 56.98 -25.97 33.45
N SER A 6 56.57 -25.97 32.17
CA SER A 6 57.45 -25.66 31.01
C SER A 6 56.65 -25.05 29.86
N MET A 7 57.21 -23.96 29.31
CA MET A 7 56.83 -23.23 28.09
C MET A 7 57.11 -24.05 26.82
N LEU A 8 56.36 -23.81 25.73
CA LEU A 8 56.93 -23.50 24.41
C LEU A 8 55.90 -22.85 23.47
N ALA A 9 56.40 -22.09 22.51
CA ALA A 9 55.74 -21.03 21.77
C ALA A 9 55.32 -21.41 20.33
N LEU A 10 54.54 -20.49 19.75
CA LEU A 10 54.46 -20.09 18.33
C LEU A 10 53.74 -21.01 17.32
N ALA A 11 52.62 -20.52 16.79
CA ALA A 11 52.47 -20.22 15.36
C ALA A 11 51.24 -19.32 15.12
N VAL A 12 51.50 -18.10 14.65
CA VAL A 12 50.52 -17.21 14.03
C VAL A 12 50.46 -17.59 12.55
N LEU A 13 49.27 -17.84 12.00
CA LEU A 13 48.99 -17.76 10.55
C LEU A 13 47.52 -17.41 10.35
N GLY A 14 47.27 -16.50 9.41
CA GLY A 14 46.11 -15.62 9.30
C GLY A 14 44.74 -16.30 9.22
N GLY A 15 43.79 -15.74 9.97
CA GLY A 15 42.37 -16.01 9.82
C GLY A 15 41.76 -15.00 8.84
N SER A 16 41.46 -15.47 7.63
CA SER A 16 40.45 -14.85 6.78
C SER A 16 39.07 -15.14 7.39
N LEU A 17 38.32 -14.10 7.76
CA LEU A 17 36.92 -14.23 8.17
C LEU A 17 36.10 -14.66 6.94
N ALA A 18 35.84 -15.96 6.81
CA ALA A 18 34.76 -16.47 5.97
C ALA A 18 33.48 -16.47 6.82
N LEU A 19 32.52 -15.62 6.45
CA LEU A 19 31.15 -15.66 6.93
C LEU A 19 30.55 -17.01 6.52
N ILE A 20 30.27 -17.86 7.51
CA ILE A 20 29.58 -19.13 7.31
C ILE A 20 28.09 -18.82 7.15
N ASN A 21 27.60 -18.88 5.91
CA ASN A 21 26.17 -19.02 5.63
C ASN A 21 25.72 -20.40 6.11
N SER A 22 24.96 -20.45 7.20
CA SER A 22 24.24 -21.64 7.61
C SER A 22 22.95 -21.77 6.78
N THR A 23 23.03 -22.51 5.67
CA THR A 23 21.85 -23.02 4.98
C THR A 23 21.29 -24.20 5.76
N SER A 24 20.16 -23.99 6.45
CA SER A 24 19.37 -25.08 7.02
C SER A 24 18.60 -25.79 5.89
N ALA A 25 19.17 -26.86 5.35
CA ALA A 25 18.47 -27.76 4.46
C ALA A 25 17.47 -28.62 5.25
N TYR A 26 16.20 -28.24 5.26
CA TYR A 26 15.12 -29.15 5.63
C TYR A 26 14.72 -29.96 4.40
N ALA A 27 15.30 -31.16 4.26
CA ALA A 27 14.73 -32.19 3.41
C ALA A 27 13.53 -32.80 4.15
N SER A 28 12.33 -32.28 3.92
CA SER A 28 11.09 -32.92 4.35
C SER A 28 10.76 -34.03 3.36
N LEU A 29 10.75 -35.27 3.84
CA LEU A 29 10.15 -36.40 3.14
C LEU A 29 8.68 -36.08 2.90
N GLY A 30 8.28 -36.01 1.63
CA GLY A 30 6.91 -35.74 1.21
C GLY A 30 5.94 -36.77 1.78
N ILE A 31 5.28 -36.39 2.86
CA ILE A 31 3.95 -36.85 3.22
C ILE A 31 3.15 -35.57 3.37
N THR A 32 2.51 -35.14 2.28
CA THR A 32 1.45 -34.14 2.36
C THR A 32 0.37 -34.71 3.29
N PRO A 33 0.05 -34.04 4.42
CA PRO A 33 -1.15 -34.41 5.16
C PRO A 33 -2.35 -34.29 4.20
N PRO A 34 -3.36 -35.16 4.29
CA PRO A 34 -4.55 -34.99 3.48
C PRO A 34 -5.11 -33.59 3.75
N ALA A 35 -5.37 -32.83 2.69
CA ALA A 35 -6.04 -31.54 2.79
C ALA A 35 -7.27 -31.72 3.69
N ASN A 36 -7.43 -30.84 4.67
CA ASN A 36 -8.58 -30.87 5.55
C ASN A 36 -9.81 -30.71 4.66
N GLU A 37 -10.67 -31.73 4.55
CA GLU A 37 -11.80 -31.67 3.60
C GLU A 37 -12.76 -30.51 3.93
N GLU A 38 -12.70 -29.99 5.16
CA GLU A 38 -13.47 -28.84 5.61
C GLU A 38 -12.57 -27.65 5.96
N VAL A 39 -12.98 -26.47 5.52
CA VAL A 39 -12.36 -25.18 5.80
C VAL A 39 -13.29 -24.27 6.59
N TRP A 40 -12.72 -23.28 7.28
CA TRP A 40 -13.49 -22.21 7.92
C TRP A 40 -13.63 -21.04 6.95
N ILE A 41 -14.79 -20.40 6.94
CA ILE A 41 -15.02 -19.21 6.11
C ILE A 41 -15.69 -18.10 6.92
N THR A 42 -15.48 -16.87 6.48
CA THR A 42 -16.25 -15.70 6.90
C THR A 42 -16.94 -15.06 5.71
N THR A 43 -18.17 -14.61 5.91
CA THR A 43 -18.95 -13.84 4.95
C THR A 43 -19.96 -12.98 5.71
N ASP A 44 -20.66 -12.09 5.03
CA ASP A 44 -21.70 -11.27 5.64
C ASP A 44 -22.98 -12.06 5.92
N ALA A 45 -23.69 -11.63 6.96
CA ALA A 45 -24.78 -12.35 7.60
C ALA A 45 -26.02 -12.48 6.69
N ASP A 46 -26.18 -11.59 5.72
CA ASP A 46 -27.22 -11.65 4.69
C ASP A 46 -27.06 -12.85 3.75
N ALA A 47 -25.83 -13.32 3.53
CA ALA A 47 -25.53 -14.50 2.72
C ALA A 47 -25.65 -15.84 3.48
N GLN A 48 -26.10 -15.81 4.74
CA GLN A 48 -26.26 -17.02 5.57
C GLN A 48 -27.12 -18.09 4.87
N HIS A 49 -28.17 -17.70 4.16
CA HIS A 49 -29.05 -18.64 3.47
C HIS A 49 -28.28 -19.45 2.42
N ILE A 50 -27.47 -18.79 1.59
CA ILE A 50 -26.65 -19.40 0.54
C ILE A 50 -25.66 -20.38 1.17
N MET A 51 -25.00 -20.00 2.28
CA MET A 51 -24.09 -20.89 3.01
C MET A 51 -24.75 -22.22 3.38
N THR A 52 -25.96 -22.15 3.94
CA THR A 52 -26.68 -23.36 4.37
C THR A 52 -27.11 -24.26 3.22
N GLN A 53 -27.40 -23.70 2.04
CA GLN A 53 -27.75 -24.48 0.85
C GLN A 53 -26.56 -25.28 0.32
N HIS A 54 -25.33 -24.76 0.47
CA HIS A 54 -24.08 -25.47 0.15
C HIS A 54 -23.57 -26.37 1.29
N GLY A 55 -24.42 -26.65 2.28
CA GLY A 55 -24.11 -27.60 3.36
C GLY A 55 -23.18 -27.03 4.44
N ALA A 56 -22.96 -25.72 4.49
CA ALA A 56 -22.11 -25.11 5.50
C ALA A 56 -22.79 -25.15 6.89
N THR A 57 -21.99 -25.46 7.91
CA THR A 57 -22.42 -25.30 9.31
C THR A 57 -22.12 -23.88 9.76
N VAL A 58 -23.16 -23.09 9.98
CA VAL A 58 -23.04 -21.69 10.41
C VAL A 58 -22.94 -21.60 11.93
N TYR A 59 -21.98 -20.81 12.40
CA TYR A 59 -21.78 -20.50 13.80
C TYR A 59 -22.13 -19.03 14.02
N PRO A 60 -23.01 -18.71 15.00
CA PRO A 60 -23.29 -17.33 15.34
C PRO A 60 -21.98 -16.61 15.67
N SER A 61 -21.78 -15.42 15.09
CA SER A 61 -20.63 -14.60 15.42
C SER A 61 -20.61 -14.34 16.93
N VAL A 62 -19.50 -14.69 17.57
CA VAL A 62 -19.32 -14.55 19.03
C VAL A 62 -19.03 -13.09 19.39
N THR A 63 -18.78 -12.25 18.39
CA THR A 63 -18.51 -10.83 18.54
C THR A 63 -19.79 -10.02 18.35
N GLY A 64 -19.89 -8.87 18.99
CA GLY A 64 -21.05 -7.98 18.87
C GLY A 64 -21.29 -7.40 17.46
N ASN A 65 -20.52 -7.85 16.46
CA ASN A 65 -20.68 -7.53 15.06
C ASN A 65 -21.77 -8.42 14.44
N LYS A 66 -22.89 -7.80 14.05
CA LYS A 66 -24.02 -8.49 13.40
C LYS A 66 -23.87 -8.59 11.89
N HIS A 67 -22.82 -7.99 11.33
CA HIS A 67 -22.64 -7.90 9.88
C HIS A 67 -22.02 -9.16 9.29
N SER A 68 -21.20 -9.89 10.04
CA SER A 68 -20.49 -11.08 9.56
C SER A 68 -20.89 -12.38 10.29
N ILE A 69 -20.72 -13.51 9.61
CA ILE A 69 -20.90 -14.87 10.14
C ILE A 69 -19.66 -15.72 9.92
N VAL A 70 -19.49 -16.73 10.78
CA VAL A 70 -18.47 -17.76 10.64
C VAL A 70 -19.15 -19.05 10.22
N ALA A 71 -18.65 -19.70 9.18
CA ALA A 71 -19.16 -21.01 8.77
C ALA A 71 -18.03 -22.01 8.55
N LYS A 72 -18.37 -23.29 8.60
CA LYS A 72 -17.48 -24.40 8.21
C LYS A 72 -18.09 -25.12 7.02
N ILE A 73 -17.33 -25.30 5.95
CA ILE A 73 -17.80 -25.84 4.67
C ILE A 73 -16.79 -26.81 4.06
N ASN A 74 -17.24 -27.74 3.23
CA ASN A 74 -16.34 -28.59 2.45
C ASN A 74 -15.60 -27.75 1.40
N GLN A 75 -14.28 -27.89 1.32
CA GLN A 75 -13.45 -27.13 0.38
C GLN A 75 -13.87 -27.30 -1.09
N LYS A 76 -14.42 -28.47 -1.46
CA LYS A 76 -14.89 -28.75 -2.83
C LYS A 76 -16.12 -27.95 -3.22
N GLU A 77 -16.83 -27.36 -2.26
CA GLU A 77 -18.02 -26.53 -2.51
C GLU A 77 -17.67 -25.05 -2.68
N LEU A 78 -16.43 -24.62 -2.42
CA LEU A 78 -16.01 -23.21 -2.48
C LEU A 78 -16.29 -22.55 -3.85
N ALA A 79 -15.89 -23.20 -4.96
CA ALA A 79 -16.13 -22.63 -6.29
C ALA A 79 -17.63 -22.50 -6.63
N LYS A 80 -18.45 -23.47 -6.19
CA LYS A 80 -19.90 -23.40 -6.37
C LYS A 80 -20.54 -22.35 -5.47
N LEU A 81 -20.00 -22.20 -4.27
CA LEU A 81 -20.44 -21.17 -3.35
C LEU A 81 -20.16 -19.78 -3.94
N SER A 82 -18.93 -19.52 -4.39
CA SER A 82 -18.53 -18.28 -5.06
C SER A 82 -19.48 -17.92 -6.21
N SER A 83 -19.75 -18.87 -7.11
CA SER A 83 -20.73 -18.72 -8.20
C SER A 83 -22.13 -18.35 -7.72
N HIS A 84 -22.64 -18.99 -6.66
CA HIS A 84 -23.98 -18.71 -6.15
C HIS A 84 -24.04 -17.34 -5.46
N MET A 85 -22.97 -16.95 -4.75
CA MET A 85 -22.83 -15.62 -4.17
C MET A 85 -22.83 -14.56 -5.27
N HIS A 86 -22.09 -14.79 -6.34
CA HIS A 86 -22.09 -13.91 -7.50
C HIS A 86 -23.50 -13.75 -8.10
N GLU A 87 -24.18 -14.86 -8.40
CA GLU A 87 -25.51 -14.85 -9.03
C GLU A 87 -26.62 -14.24 -8.18
N GLU A 88 -26.65 -14.49 -6.86
CA GLU A 88 -27.74 -14.05 -5.98
C GLU A 88 -27.43 -12.71 -5.29
N THR A 89 -26.16 -12.43 -4.99
CA THR A 89 -25.75 -11.27 -4.17
C THR A 89 -24.85 -10.27 -4.88
N HIS A 90 -24.50 -10.49 -6.16
CA HIS A 90 -23.65 -9.60 -6.95
C HIS A 90 -22.26 -9.40 -6.31
N ARG A 91 -21.69 -10.48 -5.74
CA ARG A 91 -20.38 -10.48 -5.07
C ARG A 91 -19.32 -11.19 -5.92
N CYS A 92 -18.11 -10.66 -5.98
CA CYS A 92 -16.89 -11.33 -6.43
C CYS A 92 -16.40 -12.27 -5.31
N GLY A 93 -16.57 -13.59 -5.46
CA GLY A 93 -16.20 -14.59 -4.45
C GLY A 93 -17.15 -14.67 -3.24
N GLY A 94 -17.26 -13.58 -2.49
CA GLY A 94 -18.24 -13.40 -1.41
C GLY A 94 -17.82 -13.89 -0.02
N TYR A 95 -16.60 -14.40 0.18
CA TYR A 95 -16.14 -14.92 1.47
C TYR A 95 -14.62 -14.94 1.60
N MET A 96 -14.08 -15.05 2.82
CA MET A 96 -12.67 -15.33 3.08
C MET A 96 -12.49 -16.75 3.64
N VAL A 97 -11.43 -17.45 3.24
CA VAL A 97 -11.07 -18.78 3.78
C VAL A 97 -10.05 -18.67 4.92
N HIS A 98 -10.23 -19.44 5.98
CA HIS A 98 -9.41 -19.42 7.20
C HIS A 98 -8.90 -20.82 7.56
N GLU A 99 -7.66 -20.87 8.05
CA GLU A 99 -7.03 -22.12 8.51
C GLU A 99 -7.79 -22.76 9.69
N ASP A 100 -8.28 -21.94 10.62
CA ASP A 100 -8.96 -22.39 11.81
C ASP A 100 -10.14 -21.50 12.23
N LYS A 101 -10.88 -21.96 13.24
CA LYS A 101 -12.04 -21.24 13.76
C LYS A 101 -11.67 -19.91 14.40
N ALA A 102 -10.51 -19.83 15.04
CA ALA A 102 -10.08 -18.65 15.77
C ALA A 102 -9.73 -17.51 14.80
N SER A 103 -9.04 -17.81 13.70
CA SER A 103 -8.78 -16.83 12.63
C SER A 103 -10.07 -16.40 11.95
N ALA A 104 -11.01 -17.32 11.70
CA ALA A 104 -12.34 -16.95 11.18
C ALA A 104 -13.12 -16.03 12.14
N ILE A 105 -13.12 -16.31 13.45
CA ILE A 105 -13.77 -15.43 14.43
C ILE A 105 -13.10 -14.06 14.48
N LYS A 106 -11.76 -14.00 14.35
CA LYS A 106 -11.02 -12.74 14.31
C LYS A 106 -11.39 -11.91 13.06
N ALA A 107 -11.42 -12.53 11.89
CA ALA A 107 -11.81 -11.87 10.65
C ALA A 107 -13.26 -11.39 10.68
N ALA A 108 -14.19 -12.19 11.19
CA ALA A 108 -15.57 -11.75 11.42
C ALA A 108 -15.66 -10.53 12.35
N ALA A 109 -14.67 -10.33 13.23
CA ALA A 109 -14.61 -9.21 14.15
C ALA A 109 -13.84 -7.99 13.60
N MET A 110 -13.29 -8.04 12.38
CA MET A 110 -12.53 -6.93 11.83
C MET A 110 -13.43 -5.70 11.67
N PRO A 111 -12.92 -4.49 12.00
CA PRO A 111 -13.70 -3.26 11.85
C PRO A 111 -13.98 -3.02 10.36
N LEU A 112 -15.07 -2.34 10.01
CA LEU A 112 -15.31 -1.94 8.61
C LEU A 112 -14.32 -0.85 8.16
N THR A 113 -13.75 -0.07 9.06
CA THR A 113 -12.78 0.97 8.67
C THR A 113 -11.67 1.10 9.70
N MET A 114 -10.48 1.44 9.23
CA MET A 114 -9.34 1.87 10.05
C MET A 114 -8.96 3.32 9.70
N ASN A 115 -8.09 3.90 10.52
CA ASN A 115 -7.55 5.26 10.33
C ASN A 115 -6.11 5.34 10.86
N THR A 116 -5.32 4.31 10.57
CA THR A 116 -3.94 4.13 11.01
C THR A 116 -2.92 4.64 9.99
N PHE A 117 -3.31 4.86 8.73
CA PHE A 117 -2.40 5.46 7.74
C PHE A 117 -2.02 6.90 8.12
N GLU A 118 -0.71 7.17 8.16
CA GLU A 118 -0.15 8.51 8.32
C GLU A 118 0.08 9.12 6.94
N LYS A 119 -0.69 10.16 6.61
CA LYS A 119 -0.62 10.80 5.30
C LYS A 119 0.74 11.48 5.08
N PRO A 120 1.53 11.09 4.07
CA PRO A 120 2.72 11.83 3.70
C PRO A 120 2.34 13.16 3.04
N VAL A 121 3.29 14.10 3.01
CA VAL A 121 3.10 15.37 2.31
C VAL A 121 3.20 15.10 0.80
N ILE A 122 2.18 15.52 0.05
CA ILE A 122 2.20 15.48 -1.42
C ILE A 122 3.20 16.54 -1.92
N SER A 123 4.37 16.11 -2.38
CA SER A 123 5.52 17.01 -2.62
C SER A 123 6.36 16.68 -3.85
N HIS A 124 5.95 15.71 -4.67
CA HIS A 124 6.74 15.21 -5.79
C HIS A 124 6.11 15.56 -7.14
N GLN A 125 5.55 16.77 -7.25
CA GLN A 125 4.68 17.12 -8.37
C GLN A 125 5.35 16.98 -9.73
N ASP A 126 6.59 17.42 -9.87
CA ASP A 126 7.33 17.34 -11.13
C ASP A 126 7.51 15.88 -11.55
N THR A 127 7.96 15.02 -10.63
CA THR A 127 8.15 13.58 -10.87
C THR A 127 6.85 12.89 -11.24
N VAL A 128 5.76 13.14 -10.48
CA VAL A 128 4.46 12.53 -10.77
C VAL A 128 3.97 12.98 -12.14
N ASN A 129 3.92 14.28 -12.42
CA ASN A 129 3.40 14.80 -13.69
C ASN A 129 4.18 14.27 -14.91
N ASP A 130 5.51 14.16 -14.80
CA ASP A 130 6.35 13.59 -15.86
C ASP A 130 6.03 12.12 -16.12
N LEU A 131 5.70 11.34 -15.08
CA LEU A 131 5.33 9.93 -15.21
C LEU A 131 3.89 9.75 -15.69
N LEU A 132 2.95 10.62 -15.28
CA LEU A 132 1.57 10.58 -15.78
C LEU A 132 1.50 10.79 -17.30
N ALA A 133 2.39 11.61 -17.85
CA ALA A 133 2.49 11.84 -19.29
C ALA A 133 3.02 10.61 -20.06
N GLN A 134 3.60 9.64 -19.36
CA GLN A 134 4.19 8.43 -19.94
C GLN A 134 3.28 7.20 -19.82
N VAL A 135 2.10 7.32 -19.21
CA VAL A 135 1.11 6.22 -19.15
C VAL A 135 0.70 5.86 -20.58
N GLU A 136 0.93 4.61 -20.98
CA GLU A 136 0.70 4.14 -22.34
C GLU A 136 -0.42 3.10 -22.38
N PRO A 137 -1.63 3.45 -22.88
CA PRO A 137 -2.77 2.54 -22.92
C PRO A 137 -2.48 1.23 -23.66
N ASN A 138 -1.65 1.25 -24.72
CA ASN A 138 -1.34 0.03 -25.48
C ASN A 138 -0.57 -1.02 -24.67
N ASN A 139 0.22 -0.61 -23.67
CA ASN A 139 0.90 -1.56 -22.78
C ASN A 139 -0.11 -2.30 -21.90
N ILE A 140 -1.14 -1.58 -21.43
CA ILE A 140 -2.23 -2.15 -20.62
C ILE A 140 -3.03 -3.13 -21.48
N VAL A 141 -3.49 -2.69 -22.66
CA VAL A 141 -4.18 -3.56 -23.64
C VAL A 141 -3.39 -4.83 -23.93
N THR A 142 -2.10 -4.69 -24.27
CA THR A 142 -1.24 -5.84 -24.59
C THR A 142 -1.14 -6.82 -23.41
N THR A 143 -1.16 -6.32 -22.17
CA THR A 143 -1.08 -7.17 -20.98
C THR A 143 -2.40 -7.92 -20.77
N ILE A 144 -3.54 -7.24 -20.91
CA ILE A 144 -4.87 -7.87 -20.86
C ILE A 144 -5.01 -8.93 -21.96
N GLU A 145 -4.60 -8.63 -23.20
CA GLU A 145 -4.63 -9.60 -24.31
C GLU A 145 -3.78 -10.85 -24.03
N ASN A 146 -2.58 -10.68 -23.47
CA ASN A 146 -1.73 -11.83 -23.11
C ASN A 146 -2.37 -12.70 -22.02
N LEU A 147 -2.97 -12.08 -21.00
CA LEU A 147 -3.61 -12.80 -19.90
C LEU A 147 -4.93 -13.47 -20.32
N THR A 148 -5.68 -12.87 -21.23
CA THR A 148 -6.95 -13.40 -21.77
C THR A 148 -6.74 -14.49 -22.83
N ASN A 149 -5.53 -14.63 -23.38
CA ASN A 149 -5.16 -15.72 -24.28
C ASN A 149 -4.99 -17.08 -23.57
N PHE A 150 -4.84 -17.10 -22.25
CA PHE A 150 -4.93 -18.35 -21.49
C PHE A 150 -6.38 -18.86 -21.51
N THR A 151 -6.56 -20.18 -21.62
CA THR A 151 -7.88 -20.81 -21.56
C THR A 151 -8.66 -20.31 -20.34
N ASN A 152 -8.03 -20.33 -19.17
CA ASN A 152 -8.43 -19.63 -17.96
C ASN A 152 -7.18 -19.44 -17.09
N ARG A 153 -7.29 -18.68 -15.99
CA ARG A 153 -6.21 -18.51 -15.02
C ARG A 153 -6.57 -19.11 -13.65
N PHE A 154 -7.48 -20.08 -13.61
CA PHE A 154 -8.02 -20.61 -12.36
C PHE A 154 -6.96 -21.36 -11.54
N TYR A 155 -6.97 -21.14 -10.23
CA TYR A 155 -5.88 -21.52 -9.30
C TYR A 155 -5.47 -23.00 -9.27
N THR A 156 -6.34 -23.93 -9.69
CA THR A 156 -6.05 -25.37 -9.76
C THR A 156 -5.68 -25.89 -11.15
N THR A 157 -5.79 -25.08 -12.18
CA THR A 157 -5.60 -25.52 -13.58
C THR A 157 -4.15 -25.38 -14.02
N SER A 158 -3.78 -26.11 -15.07
CA SER A 158 -2.45 -25.97 -15.66
C SER A 158 -2.23 -24.60 -16.30
N THR A 159 -3.27 -23.97 -16.85
CA THR A 159 -3.20 -22.62 -17.42
C THR A 159 -3.12 -21.52 -16.36
N GLY A 160 -3.73 -21.72 -15.18
CA GLY A 160 -3.52 -20.85 -14.02
C GLY A 160 -2.08 -20.84 -13.51
N VAL A 161 -1.42 -22.01 -13.48
CA VAL A 161 0.02 -22.11 -13.18
C VAL A 161 0.85 -21.41 -14.27
N ALA A 162 0.53 -21.67 -15.54
CA ALA A 162 1.24 -21.05 -16.66
C ALA A 162 1.11 -19.52 -16.68
N ALA A 163 -0.04 -18.96 -16.26
CA ALA A 163 -0.22 -17.52 -16.12
C ALA A 163 0.69 -16.91 -15.03
N SER A 164 0.84 -17.61 -13.89
CA SER A 164 1.79 -17.25 -12.83
C SER A 164 3.25 -17.30 -13.32
N ASP A 165 3.61 -18.31 -14.10
CA ASP A 165 4.95 -18.43 -14.68
C ASP A 165 5.20 -17.31 -15.71
N TRP A 166 4.23 -17.02 -16.56
CA TRP A 166 4.29 -15.93 -17.53
C TRP A 166 4.43 -14.56 -16.87
N LEU A 167 3.68 -14.28 -15.79
CA LEU A 167 3.75 -12.99 -15.10
C LEU A 167 5.14 -12.79 -14.46
N LEU A 168 5.71 -13.85 -13.86
CA LEU A 168 7.08 -13.81 -13.35
C LEU A 168 8.07 -13.44 -14.47
N GLU A 169 8.03 -14.15 -15.60
CA GLU A 169 8.93 -13.89 -16.74
C GLU A 169 8.76 -12.46 -17.28
N ARG A 170 7.51 -11.99 -17.38
CA ARG A 170 7.18 -10.64 -17.85
C ARG A 170 7.77 -9.57 -16.94
N TRP A 171 7.62 -9.73 -15.62
CA TRP A 171 8.12 -8.80 -14.63
C TRP A 171 9.65 -8.88 -14.45
N GLU A 172 10.25 -10.07 -14.50
CA GLU A 172 11.71 -10.24 -14.53
C GLU A 172 12.35 -9.51 -15.72
N SER A 173 11.70 -9.55 -16.88
CA SER A 173 12.15 -8.82 -18.07
C SER A 173 12.09 -7.30 -17.90
N GLU A 174 11.07 -6.80 -17.19
CA GLU A 174 10.90 -5.37 -16.88
C GLU A 174 12.01 -4.86 -15.96
N ILE A 175 12.42 -5.67 -14.98
CA ILE A 175 13.40 -5.27 -13.96
C ILE A 175 14.85 -5.69 -14.25
N LYS A 176 15.12 -6.31 -15.40
CA LYS A 176 16.38 -7.02 -15.71
C LYS A 176 17.67 -6.20 -15.49
N ASP A 177 17.59 -4.87 -15.68
CA ASP A 177 18.73 -3.94 -15.59
C ASP A 177 18.67 -3.06 -14.33
N VAL A 178 17.83 -3.42 -13.35
CA VAL A 178 17.56 -2.62 -12.14
C VAL A 178 18.22 -3.29 -10.93
N PRO A 179 19.34 -2.74 -10.40
CA PRO A 179 20.18 -3.44 -9.42
C PRO A 179 19.54 -3.59 -8.03
N TYR A 180 18.51 -2.82 -7.73
CA TYR A 180 17.75 -2.85 -6.47
C TYR A 180 16.41 -3.59 -6.62
N ALA A 181 16.17 -4.25 -7.75
CA ALA A 181 14.93 -4.98 -8.00
C ALA A 181 15.15 -6.50 -7.91
N SER A 182 14.09 -7.21 -7.52
CA SER A 182 14.04 -8.68 -7.54
C SER A 182 12.62 -9.16 -7.81
N ALA A 183 12.48 -10.34 -8.41
CA ALA A 183 11.19 -11.00 -8.62
C ALA A 183 11.23 -12.41 -8.04
N ARG A 184 10.08 -12.90 -7.56
CA ARG A 184 9.91 -14.29 -7.12
C ARG A 184 8.45 -14.73 -7.24
N GLN A 185 8.25 -16.05 -7.19
CA GLN A 185 6.93 -16.64 -6.95
C GLN A 185 6.80 -17.10 -5.50
N ILE A 186 5.59 -16.98 -4.95
CA ILE A 186 5.22 -17.40 -3.60
C ILE A 186 4.35 -18.64 -3.70
N THR A 187 4.80 -19.73 -3.08
CA THR A 187 4.10 -21.03 -3.13
C THR A 187 3.06 -21.13 -2.02
N HIS A 188 1.90 -21.68 -2.36
CA HIS A 188 0.79 -21.92 -1.44
C HIS A 188 0.64 -23.43 -1.19
N ALA A 189 0.30 -23.82 0.04
CA ALA A 189 0.36 -25.23 0.44
C ALA A 189 -0.67 -26.12 -0.25
N GLU A 190 -1.82 -25.57 -0.63
CA GLU A 190 -3.00 -26.34 -1.04
C GLU A 190 -3.29 -26.33 -2.54
N TYR A 191 -2.63 -25.47 -3.31
CA TYR A 191 -2.92 -25.30 -4.73
C TYR A 191 -1.67 -24.95 -5.55
N PRO A 192 -1.65 -25.27 -6.85
CA PRO A 192 -0.43 -25.20 -7.66
C PRO A 192 -0.13 -23.81 -8.20
N GLN A 193 -1.13 -22.95 -8.43
CA GLN A 193 -0.88 -21.57 -8.82
C GLN A 193 -0.17 -20.82 -7.69
N LYS A 194 0.80 -19.99 -8.06
CA LYS A 194 1.62 -19.21 -7.12
C LYS A 194 1.27 -17.74 -7.26
N SER A 195 1.40 -16.98 -6.17
CA SER A 195 1.40 -15.52 -6.28
C SER A 195 2.75 -15.06 -6.83
N VAL A 196 2.79 -13.93 -7.53
CA VAL A 196 4.03 -13.33 -8.07
C VAL A 196 4.35 -12.04 -7.32
N GLU A 197 5.61 -11.84 -6.98
CA GLU A 197 6.10 -10.65 -6.28
C GLU A 197 7.26 -10.02 -7.07
N VAL A 198 7.21 -8.70 -7.26
CA VAL A 198 8.41 -7.87 -7.51
C VAL A 198 8.66 -7.00 -6.29
N THR A 199 9.92 -6.90 -5.88
CA THR A 199 10.38 -5.97 -4.85
C THR A 199 11.35 -4.96 -5.46
N LEU A 200 11.08 -3.66 -5.30
CA LEU A 200 12.04 -2.58 -5.50
C LEU A 200 12.53 -2.13 -4.12
N LEU A 201 13.80 -2.39 -3.81
CA LEU A 201 14.36 -2.15 -2.48
C LEU A 201 14.54 -0.64 -2.20
N GLY A 202 14.01 -0.19 -1.08
CA GLY A 202 14.14 1.19 -0.60
C GLY A 202 15.60 1.58 -0.33
N ALA A 203 16.00 2.78 -0.74
CA ALA A 203 17.35 3.31 -0.56
C ALA A 203 17.62 3.81 0.87
N LYS A 204 16.58 4.32 1.55
CA LYS A 204 16.70 5.01 2.84
C LYS A 204 16.00 4.29 3.99
N TYR A 205 14.81 3.75 3.72
CA TYR A 205 13.95 3.04 4.65
C TYR A 205 13.53 1.68 4.06
N PRO A 206 14.48 0.76 3.81
CA PRO A 206 14.19 -0.53 3.18
C PRO A 206 13.19 -1.40 3.96
N GLU A 207 13.02 -1.14 5.26
CA GLU A 207 12.06 -1.80 6.14
C GLU A 207 10.63 -1.27 6.01
N GLU A 208 10.43 -0.05 5.50
CA GLU A 208 9.11 0.50 5.22
C GLU A 208 8.62 0.01 3.86
N ILE A 209 7.43 -0.60 3.84
CA ILE A 209 6.91 -1.29 2.66
C ILE A 209 5.64 -0.61 2.16
N VAL A 210 5.68 -0.13 0.91
CA VAL A 210 4.52 0.30 0.14
C VAL A 210 4.11 -0.83 -0.79
N VAL A 211 2.83 -1.19 -0.80
CA VAL A 211 2.31 -2.29 -1.60
C VAL A 211 1.34 -1.79 -2.67
N VAL A 212 1.41 -2.41 -3.84
CA VAL A 212 0.38 -2.36 -4.88
C VAL A 212 0.14 -3.76 -5.44
N GLY A 213 -1.10 -4.15 -5.71
CA GLY A 213 -1.39 -5.47 -6.28
C GLY A 213 -2.77 -5.60 -6.89
N GLY A 214 -2.98 -6.74 -7.56
CA GLY A 214 -4.25 -7.23 -8.10
C GLY A 214 -4.20 -8.76 -8.14
N HIS A 215 -5.30 -9.42 -8.43
CA HIS A 215 -5.31 -10.90 -8.48
C HIS A 215 -5.12 -11.43 -9.90
N LEU A 216 -4.47 -12.58 -10.00
CA LEU A 216 -4.03 -13.15 -11.26
C LEU A 216 -4.99 -14.21 -11.79
N ASP A 217 -5.77 -14.84 -10.92
CA ASP A 217 -6.69 -15.89 -11.34
C ASP A 217 -7.91 -15.37 -12.10
N SER A 218 -8.72 -16.30 -12.61
CA SER A 218 -9.98 -15.99 -13.25
C SER A 218 -10.93 -17.17 -13.08
N THR A 219 -12.23 -16.89 -13.07
CA THR A 219 -13.27 -17.92 -12.95
C THR A 219 -14.48 -17.64 -13.85
N VAL A 220 -15.22 -18.69 -14.18
CA VAL A 220 -16.63 -18.61 -14.63
C VAL A 220 -17.59 -19.20 -13.60
N GLY A 221 -17.17 -19.18 -12.33
CA GLY A 221 -17.90 -19.72 -11.19
C GLY A 221 -17.79 -21.25 -11.03
N SER A 222 -18.93 -21.88 -10.77
CA SER A 222 -19.05 -23.24 -10.18
C SER A 222 -18.34 -24.37 -10.92
N TRP A 223 -18.14 -24.20 -12.22
CA TRP A 223 -17.74 -25.25 -13.14
C TRP A 223 -16.39 -24.98 -13.79
N THR A 224 -15.68 -23.94 -13.34
CA THR A 224 -14.32 -23.64 -13.80
C THR A 224 -13.42 -24.86 -13.60
N SER A 225 -12.90 -25.36 -14.71
CA SER A 225 -12.04 -26.53 -14.75
C SER A 225 -10.97 -26.38 -15.82
N GLU A 226 -10.08 -27.37 -15.91
CA GLU A 226 -9.20 -27.52 -17.07
C GLU A 226 -10.03 -27.47 -18.37
N GLY A 227 -9.58 -26.68 -19.35
CA GLY A 227 -10.28 -26.49 -20.63
C GLY A 227 -11.47 -25.51 -20.62
N THR A 228 -11.92 -25.01 -19.47
CA THR A 228 -13.01 -24.02 -19.41
C THR A 228 -12.51 -22.65 -19.85
N ILE A 229 -13.20 -22.01 -20.79
CA ILE A 229 -12.85 -20.65 -21.22
C ILE A 229 -13.25 -19.67 -20.10
N SER A 230 -12.30 -18.88 -19.61
CA SER A 230 -12.52 -17.84 -18.60
C SER A 230 -11.52 -16.70 -18.85
N PRO A 231 -11.81 -15.79 -19.80
CA PRO A 231 -10.83 -14.82 -20.23
C PRO A 231 -10.46 -13.85 -19.10
N GLY A 232 -11.40 -13.46 -18.24
CA GLY A 232 -11.13 -12.65 -17.05
C GLY A 232 -10.43 -11.34 -17.43
N ALA A 233 -10.94 -10.63 -18.43
CA ALA A 233 -10.27 -9.48 -19.01
C ALA A 233 -10.29 -8.27 -18.08
N ASP A 234 -11.46 -8.00 -17.52
CA ASP A 234 -11.63 -6.96 -16.52
C ASP A 234 -11.27 -7.50 -15.13
N ASP A 235 -11.72 -8.73 -14.82
CA ASP A 235 -11.57 -9.43 -13.54
C ASP A 235 -10.58 -10.62 -13.66
N ASP A 236 -9.31 -10.48 -13.29
CA ASP A 236 -8.62 -9.21 -13.00
C ASP A 236 -7.35 -9.02 -13.84
N ALA A 237 -7.42 -9.40 -15.12
CA ALA A 237 -6.33 -9.07 -16.04
C ALA A 237 -6.10 -7.54 -16.14
N SER A 238 -7.13 -6.74 -15.90
CA SER A 238 -7.04 -5.28 -15.93
C SER A 238 -6.24 -4.71 -14.74
N GLY A 239 -6.48 -5.20 -13.52
CA GLY A 239 -5.71 -4.84 -12.34
C GLY A 239 -4.25 -5.24 -12.49
N ILE A 240 -3.96 -6.48 -12.92
CA ILE A 240 -2.59 -6.94 -13.21
C ILE A 240 -1.92 -6.08 -14.30
N ALA A 241 -2.66 -5.68 -15.34
CA ALA A 241 -2.14 -4.79 -16.38
C ALA A 241 -1.81 -3.39 -15.83
N THR A 242 -2.64 -2.85 -14.95
CA THR A 242 -2.41 -1.57 -14.28
C THR A 242 -1.22 -1.62 -13.30
N VAL A 243 -1.08 -2.70 -12.54
CA VAL A 243 0.10 -2.97 -11.69
C VAL A 243 1.36 -3.04 -12.55
N THR A 244 1.30 -3.74 -13.68
CA THR A 244 2.43 -3.92 -14.61
C THR A 244 2.86 -2.59 -15.24
N GLU A 245 1.92 -1.75 -15.67
CA GLU A 245 2.23 -0.42 -16.21
C GLU A 245 2.81 0.51 -15.13
N SER A 246 2.34 0.40 -13.89
CA SER A 246 2.88 1.15 -12.74
C SER A 246 4.32 0.73 -12.41
N LEU A 247 4.63 -0.58 -12.48
CA LEU A 247 5.99 -1.10 -12.36
C LEU A 247 6.89 -0.52 -13.46
N ARG A 248 6.46 -0.61 -14.73
CA ARG A 248 7.20 -0.05 -15.87
C ARG A 248 7.49 1.43 -15.68
N LEU A 249 6.51 2.22 -15.21
CA LEU A 249 6.68 3.65 -14.94
C LEU A 249 7.69 3.92 -13.81
N MET A 250 7.64 3.16 -12.71
CA MET A 250 8.65 3.27 -11.65
C MET A 250 10.05 2.95 -12.17
N ILE A 251 10.22 1.92 -13.02
CA ILE A 251 11.52 1.63 -13.65
C ILE A 251 11.94 2.74 -14.62
N ALA A 252 11.02 3.24 -15.44
CA ALA A 252 11.28 4.32 -16.40
C ALA A 252 11.67 5.64 -15.73
N SER A 253 11.22 5.88 -14.48
CA SER A 253 11.62 7.06 -13.70
C SER A 253 13.14 7.11 -13.45
N GLY A 254 13.81 5.95 -13.42
CA GLY A 254 15.21 5.83 -13.03
C GLY A 254 15.48 6.13 -11.54
N ILE A 255 14.44 6.35 -10.74
CA ILE A 255 14.53 6.68 -9.32
C ILE A 255 14.46 5.37 -8.51
N GLN A 256 15.47 5.13 -7.68
CA GLN A 256 15.34 4.12 -6.62
C GLN A 256 14.45 4.71 -5.51
N PRO A 257 13.36 4.04 -5.09
CA PRO A 257 12.49 4.58 -4.07
C PRO A 257 13.19 4.65 -2.71
N ASP A 258 12.76 5.52 -1.80
CA ASP A 258 13.33 5.61 -0.45
C ASP A 258 12.82 4.47 0.44
N LYS A 259 11.54 4.13 0.30
CA LYS A 259 10.88 2.98 0.93
C LYS A 259 10.82 1.80 -0.04
N THR A 260 10.74 0.59 0.48
CA THR A 260 10.59 -0.61 -0.36
C THR A 260 9.21 -0.63 -1.00
N ILE A 261 9.14 -0.88 -2.30
CA ILE A 261 7.87 -1.12 -3.01
C ILE A 261 7.74 -2.60 -3.32
N LYS A 262 6.58 -3.18 -3.03
CA LYS A 262 6.23 -4.54 -3.43
C LYS A 262 5.01 -4.54 -4.35
N PHE A 263 5.17 -5.21 -5.49
CA PHE A 263 4.13 -5.43 -6.49
C PHE A 263 3.67 -6.87 -6.41
N TYR A 264 2.36 -7.11 -6.40
CA TYR A 264 1.80 -8.46 -6.30
C TYR A 264 0.81 -8.79 -7.41
N GLY A 265 0.91 -10.02 -7.91
CA GLY A 265 -0.16 -10.71 -8.60
C GLY A 265 -0.62 -11.88 -7.73
N TYR A 266 -1.72 -11.72 -7.01
CA TYR A 266 -2.18 -12.71 -6.02
C TYR A 266 -2.81 -13.93 -6.70
N ALA A 267 -2.59 -15.11 -6.14
CA ALA A 267 -3.29 -16.32 -6.58
C ALA A 267 -4.58 -16.55 -5.79
N ALA A 268 -5.55 -17.22 -6.40
CA ALA A 268 -6.72 -17.77 -5.72
C ALA A 268 -7.55 -16.74 -4.91
N GLU A 269 -7.76 -15.55 -5.47
CA GLU A 269 -8.70 -14.55 -4.93
C GLU A 269 -10.13 -15.11 -4.96
N GLU A 270 -10.50 -15.70 -6.11
CA GLU A 270 -11.86 -16.08 -6.50
C GLU A 270 -12.48 -17.19 -5.64
N VAL A 271 -11.64 -17.81 -4.83
CA VAL A 271 -11.97 -18.89 -3.90
C VAL A 271 -11.67 -18.52 -2.45
N GLY A 272 -11.63 -17.22 -2.16
CA GLY A 272 -11.67 -16.62 -0.84
C GLY A 272 -10.35 -16.02 -0.38
N LEU A 273 -9.77 -15.15 -1.22
CA LEU A 273 -8.62 -14.28 -0.92
C LEU A 273 -7.37 -15.04 -0.48
N ARG A 274 -7.16 -16.24 -0.99
CA ARG A 274 -6.23 -17.19 -0.35
C ARG A 274 -4.78 -16.79 -0.52
N GLY A 275 -4.39 -16.29 -1.69
CA GLY A 275 -3.02 -15.88 -1.98
C GLY A 275 -2.62 -14.64 -1.19
N SER A 276 -3.47 -13.61 -1.19
CA SER A 276 -3.22 -12.38 -0.41
C SER A 276 -3.23 -12.61 1.09
N GLN A 277 -4.07 -13.52 1.60
CA GLN A 277 -4.03 -13.92 3.01
C GLN A 277 -2.69 -14.55 3.38
N ASP A 278 -2.15 -15.46 2.59
CA ASP A 278 -0.84 -16.06 2.86
C ASP A 278 0.27 -15.00 2.89
N VAL A 279 0.24 -14.05 1.95
CA VAL A 279 1.22 -12.94 1.88
C VAL A 279 1.09 -12.01 3.09
N ALA A 280 -0.11 -11.51 3.38
CA ALA A 280 -0.36 -10.58 4.47
C ALA A 280 -0.08 -11.21 5.85
N ASN A 281 -0.43 -12.47 6.04
CA ASN A 281 -0.11 -13.22 7.26
C ASN A 281 1.40 -13.42 7.42
N ALA A 282 2.12 -13.79 6.36
CA ALA A 282 3.58 -13.95 6.41
C ALA A 282 4.27 -12.64 6.81
N LEU A 283 3.90 -11.52 6.19
CA LEU A 283 4.47 -10.20 6.53
C LEU A 283 4.12 -9.76 7.95
N ARG A 284 2.90 -10.04 8.43
CA ARG A 284 2.53 -9.82 9.84
C ARG A 284 3.40 -10.64 10.79
N ASP A 285 3.61 -11.92 10.48
CA ASP A 285 4.38 -12.84 11.33
C ASP A 285 5.88 -12.49 11.34
N GLU A 286 6.37 -11.91 10.24
CA GLU A 286 7.69 -11.28 10.13
C GLU A 286 7.77 -9.91 10.82
N GLN A 287 6.66 -9.39 11.34
CA GLN A 287 6.54 -8.04 11.92
C GLN A 287 6.98 -6.94 10.94
N ALA A 288 6.72 -7.13 9.65
CA ALA A 288 7.10 -6.19 8.61
C ALA A 288 6.36 -4.86 8.76
N ASN A 289 7.03 -3.75 8.46
CA ASN A 289 6.43 -2.43 8.53
C ASN A 289 5.77 -2.06 7.19
N VAL A 290 4.56 -2.59 6.96
CA VAL A 290 3.76 -2.23 5.77
C VAL A 290 3.03 -0.92 6.01
N VAL A 291 3.47 0.12 5.30
CA VAL A 291 2.99 1.50 5.41
C VAL A 291 1.60 1.65 4.80
N SER A 292 1.40 1.09 3.61
CA SER A 292 0.13 1.18 2.88
C SER A 292 0.02 0.11 1.80
N VAL A 293 -1.22 -0.23 1.45
CA VAL A 293 -1.56 -1.21 0.42
C VAL A 293 -2.62 -0.63 -0.52
N LEU A 294 -2.33 -0.65 -1.82
CA LEU A 294 -3.27 -0.32 -2.89
C LEU A 294 -3.69 -1.60 -3.62
N GLN A 295 -4.97 -1.96 -3.55
CA GLN A 295 -5.56 -3.03 -4.36
C GLN A 295 -6.14 -2.44 -5.65
N LEU A 296 -5.83 -3.08 -6.77
CA LEU A 296 -6.36 -2.78 -8.09
C LEU A 296 -7.04 -4.05 -8.58
N ASP A 297 -8.35 -4.08 -8.47
CA ASP A 297 -9.20 -5.20 -8.89
C ASP A 297 -10.36 -4.61 -9.69
N MET A 298 -10.41 -4.98 -10.97
CA MET A 298 -11.24 -4.38 -12.01
C MET A 298 -10.98 -2.87 -12.20
N THR A 299 -10.39 -2.54 -13.35
CA THR A 299 -9.95 -1.18 -13.67
C THR A 299 -10.38 -0.72 -15.05
N ASN A 300 -11.04 -1.57 -15.85
CA ASN A 300 -11.16 -1.36 -17.30
C ASN A 300 -12.58 -1.25 -17.83
N TYR A 301 -13.60 -1.22 -16.98
CA TYR A 301 -14.98 -0.98 -17.39
C TYR A 301 -15.56 0.29 -16.73
N ASN A 302 -16.04 1.21 -17.57
CA ASN A 302 -16.63 2.46 -17.10
C ASN A 302 -18.15 2.30 -16.90
N GLY A 303 -18.53 1.71 -15.78
CA GLY A 303 -19.93 1.38 -15.48
C GLY A 303 -20.78 2.54 -14.92
N SER A 304 -20.15 3.55 -14.32
CA SER A 304 -20.85 4.59 -13.55
C SER A 304 -20.55 6.01 -14.02
N ALA A 305 -21.19 7.01 -13.38
CA ALA A 305 -20.92 8.41 -13.67
C ALA A 305 -19.55 8.88 -13.13
N HIS A 306 -19.03 8.21 -12.10
CA HIS A 306 -17.70 8.47 -11.55
C HIS A 306 -16.68 7.59 -12.25
N ASP A 307 -15.52 8.14 -12.55
CA ASP A 307 -14.44 7.39 -13.19
C ASP A 307 -13.77 6.40 -12.23
N ILE A 308 -13.69 6.75 -10.94
CA ILE A 308 -13.15 5.91 -9.86
C ILE A 308 -14.09 5.97 -8.67
N THR A 309 -14.43 4.84 -8.07
CA THR A 309 -15.18 4.77 -6.82
C THR A 309 -14.29 4.19 -5.74
N PHE A 310 -14.10 4.92 -4.65
CA PHE A 310 -13.34 4.40 -3.51
C PHE A 310 -14.22 3.53 -2.62
N ILE A 311 -13.83 2.28 -2.42
CA ILE A 311 -14.48 1.37 -1.47
C ILE A 311 -14.17 1.80 -0.04
N THR A 312 -15.21 1.91 0.79
CA THR A 312 -15.13 2.51 2.14
C THR A 312 -15.23 1.51 3.29
N ASP A 313 -15.62 0.27 3.01
CA ASP A 313 -15.59 -0.84 3.95
C ASP A 313 -14.36 -1.72 3.75
N TYR A 314 -13.87 -2.29 4.85
CA TYR A 314 -12.63 -3.04 4.98
C TYR A 314 -11.38 -2.30 4.47
N THR A 315 -11.40 -0.96 4.54
CA THR A 315 -10.29 -0.07 4.14
C THR A 315 -9.85 0.88 5.25
N ASP A 316 -8.70 1.54 5.03
CA ASP A 316 -8.24 2.65 5.84
C ASP A 316 -8.73 3.99 5.28
N SER A 317 -9.52 4.71 6.06
CA SER A 317 -10.14 5.99 5.67
C SER A 317 -9.13 7.11 5.42
N ASN A 318 -7.98 7.13 6.12
CA ASN A 318 -6.95 8.13 5.86
C ASN A 318 -6.27 7.87 4.52
N LEU A 319 -5.97 6.60 4.21
CA LEU A 319 -5.40 6.19 2.92
C LEU A 319 -6.37 6.46 1.78
N THR A 320 -7.65 6.08 1.92
CA THR A 320 -8.68 6.36 0.92
C THR A 320 -8.82 7.86 0.65
N THR A 321 -8.83 8.69 1.70
CA THR A 321 -8.86 10.16 1.54
C THR A 321 -7.60 10.66 0.84
N TYR A 322 -6.43 10.14 1.21
CA TYR A 322 -5.15 10.50 0.59
C TYR A 322 -5.12 10.18 -0.90
N LEU A 323 -5.65 9.03 -1.33
CA LEU A 323 -5.79 8.69 -2.76
C LEU A 323 -6.69 9.69 -3.50
N SER A 324 -7.79 10.15 -2.88
CA SER A 324 -8.63 11.19 -3.47
C SER A 324 -7.90 12.55 -3.59
N GLU A 325 -7.08 12.91 -2.60
CA GLU A 325 -6.23 14.11 -2.63
C GLU A 325 -5.16 14.03 -3.75
N LEU A 326 -4.64 12.83 -4.04
CA LEU A 326 -3.76 12.59 -5.18
C LEU A 326 -4.48 12.81 -6.52
N ILE A 327 -5.73 12.35 -6.66
CA ILE A 327 -6.55 12.63 -7.86
C ILE A 327 -6.75 14.15 -8.01
N ASP A 328 -7.16 14.83 -6.94
CA ASP A 328 -7.40 16.28 -6.96
C ASP A 328 -6.13 17.06 -7.36
N THR A 329 -4.96 16.60 -6.92
CA THR A 329 -3.67 17.24 -7.19
C THR A 329 -3.19 16.99 -8.62
N TYR A 330 -3.26 15.74 -9.08
CA TYR A 330 -2.54 15.29 -10.27
C TYR A 330 -3.40 15.01 -11.49
N ALA A 331 -4.68 14.71 -11.28
CA ALA A 331 -5.57 14.26 -12.33
C ALA A 331 -6.99 14.77 -12.09
N SER A 332 -7.14 16.08 -11.86
CA SER A 332 -8.41 16.76 -11.59
C SER A 332 -9.51 16.57 -12.65
N ASN A 333 -9.17 16.00 -13.82
CA ASN A 333 -10.13 15.61 -14.84
C ASN A 333 -10.72 14.20 -14.64
N ILE A 334 -10.24 13.44 -13.65
CA ILE A 334 -10.77 12.14 -13.23
C ILE A 334 -11.75 12.42 -12.10
N SER A 335 -13.02 12.08 -12.31
CA SER A 335 -14.06 12.18 -11.29
C SER A 335 -14.02 10.97 -10.36
N TYR A 336 -14.35 11.16 -9.09
CA TYR A 336 -14.45 10.06 -8.14
C TYR A 336 -15.68 10.10 -7.25
N GLY A 337 -16.07 8.92 -6.75
CA GLY A 337 -17.14 8.69 -5.80
C GLY A 337 -16.69 7.78 -4.66
N PHE A 338 -17.63 7.42 -3.78
CA PHE A 338 -17.41 6.53 -2.66
C PHE A 338 -18.58 5.56 -2.57
N ASP A 339 -18.30 4.30 -2.28
CA ASP A 339 -19.31 3.25 -2.11
C ASP A 339 -18.82 2.20 -1.11
N ASP A 340 -19.66 1.23 -0.80
CA ASP A 340 -19.28 0.02 -0.06
C ASP A 340 -19.48 -1.23 -0.91
N CYS A 341 -18.59 -2.22 -0.74
CA CYS A 341 -18.78 -3.56 -1.28
C CYS A 341 -19.81 -4.35 -0.48
N GLY A 342 -19.91 -4.08 0.83
CA GLY A 342 -20.78 -4.78 1.77
C GLY A 342 -20.22 -6.12 2.25
N TYR A 343 -18.98 -6.47 1.88
CA TYR A 343 -18.24 -7.65 2.33
C TYR A 343 -16.73 -7.49 2.07
N ALA A 344 -15.93 -8.43 2.57
CA ALA A 344 -14.49 -8.53 2.26
C ALA A 344 -14.27 -8.87 0.79
N CYS A 345 -14.35 -7.86 -0.09
CA CYS A 345 -14.62 -8.06 -1.51
C CYS A 345 -13.45 -8.39 -2.41
N SER A 346 -12.23 -8.08 -1.98
CA SER A 346 -11.01 -8.38 -2.73
C SER A 346 -9.82 -8.40 -1.77
N ASP A 347 -8.61 -8.58 -2.29
CA ASP A 347 -7.40 -8.84 -1.50
C ASP A 347 -7.05 -7.75 -0.48
N HIS A 348 -7.50 -6.50 -0.65
CA HIS A 348 -7.32 -5.44 0.35
C HIS A 348 -7.83 -5.86 1.74
N ALA A 349 -8.90 -6.66 1.80
CA ALA A 349 -9.47 -7.16 3.04
C ALA A 349 -8.50 -8.10 3.79
N SER A 350 -7.63 -8.84 3.09
CA SER A 350 -6.58 -9.67 3.70
C SER A 350 -5.58 -8.83 4.49
N TRP A 351 -5.16 -7.71 3.92
CA TRP A 351 -4.25 -6.76 4.54
C TRP A 351 -4.89 -6.02 5.71
N HIS A 352 -6.12 -5.56 5.52
CA HIS A 352 -6.92 -4.91 6.56
C HIS A 352 -7.17 -5.82 7.76
N ASN A 353 -7.50 -7.10 7.52
CA ASN A 353 -7.74 -8.11 8.57
C ASN A 353 -6.51 -8.34 9.49
N VAL A 354 -5.29 -8.16 8.96
CA VAL A 354 -4.06 -8.26 9.75
C VAL A 354 -3.57 -6.92 10.32
N GLY A 355 -4.27 -5.82 10.04
CA GLY A 355 -4.06 -4.51 10.65
C GLY A 355 -3.25 -3.53 9.80
N TYR A 356 -2.97 -3.85 8.53
CA TYR A 356 -2.27 -2.93 7.62
C TYR A 356 -3.26 -1.97 6.92
N PRO A 357 -2.88 -0.69 6.70
CA PRO A 357 -3.74 0.24 5.99
C PRO A 357 -3.88 -0.17 4.52
N ALA A 358 -5.10 -0.42 4.07
CA ALA A 358 -5.39 -0.85 2.71
C ALA A 358 -6.52 -0.02 2.09
N ALA A 359 -6.46 0.20 0.78
CA ALA A 359 -7.50 0.90 0.03
C ALA A 359 -7.71 0.23 -1.32
N MET A 360 -8.92 0.37 -1.85
CA MET A 360 -9.34 -0.19 -3.13
C MET A 360 -10.12 0.89 -3.92
N PRO A 361 -9.49 1.60 -4.86
CA PRO A 361 -10.22 2.26 -5.93
C PRO A 361 -10.81 1.20 -6.87
N PHE A 362 -12.08 1.37 -7.21
CA PHE A 362 -12.86 0.48 -8.06
C PHE A 362 -13.40 1.22 -9.28
N GLU A 363 -13.65 0.51 -10.36
CA GLU A 363 -13.98 1.07 -11.69
C GLU A 363 -15.35 1.74 -11.82
N SER A 364 -16.26 1.49 -10.90
CA SER A 364 -17.66 1.94 -10.96
C SER A 364 -18.30 1.99 -9.57
N MET A 365 -19.54 2.46 -9.44
CA MET A 365 -20.34 2.21 -8.23
C MET A 365 -20.62 0.70 -8.13
N PHE A 366 -20.76 0.16 -6.92
CA PHE A 366 -20.79 -1.29 -6.72
C PHE A 366 -21.95 -1.99 -7.44
N ASN A 367 -23.08 -1.32 -7.69
CA ASN A 367 -24.19 -1.93 -8.44
C ASN A 367 -24.07 -1.78 -9.97
N ASP A 368 -23.05 -1.08 -10.46
CA ASP A 368 -22.85 -0.74 -11.87
C ASP A 368 -21.58 -1.40 -12.47
N TYR A 369 -20.95 -2.35 -11.76
CA TYR A 369 -19.75 -3.05 -12.24
C TYR A 369 -20.01 -3.84 -13.54
N ASN A 370 -18.93 -4.23 -14.21
CA ASN A 370 -18.99 -4.99 -15.44
C ASN A 370 -19.90 -6.24 -15.32
N PRO A 371 -21.05 -6.29 -16.00
CA PRO A 371 -22.02 -7.39 -15.84
C PRO A 371 -21.55 -8.70 -16.49
N SER A 372 -20.36 -8.71 -17.11
CA SER A 372 -19.79 -9.88 -17.76
C SER A 372 -18.79 -10.65 -16.89
N ILE A 373 -18.38 -10.12 -15.73
CA ILE A 373 -17.45 -10.81 -14.83
C ILE A 373 -17.97 -12.20 -14.47
N HIS A 374 -17.06 -13.10 -14.14
CA HIS A 374 -17.36 -14.50 -13.82
C HIS A 374 -18.07 -15.25 -14.95
N THR A 375 -17.87 -14.80 -16.21
CA THR A 375 -18.39 -15.46 -17.40
C THR A 375 -17.37 -15.55 -18.53
N GLN A 376 -17.69 -16.33 -19.56
CA GLN A 376 -16.92 -16.38 -20.81
C GLN A 376 -16.92 -15.06 -21.59
N HIS A 377 -17.77 -14.11 -21.20
CA HIS A 377 -17.95 -12.82 -21.85
C HIS A 377 -17.17 -11.70 -21.17
N ASP A 378 -16.46 -11.97 -20.07
CA ASP A 378 -15.48 -11.01 -19.55
C ASP A 378 -14.26 -10.94 -20.47
N THR A 379 -14.43 -10.25 -21.60
CA THR A 379 -13.42 -10.05 -22.64
C THR A 379 -13.01 -8.59 -22.72
N LEU A 380 -11.85 -8.32 -23.31
CA LEU A 380 -11.36 -6.95 -23.52
C LEU A 380 -12.36 -6.09 -24.30
N GLU A 381 -13.08 -6.68 -25.27
CA GLU A 381 -14.10 -5.99 -26.05
C GLU A 381 -15.35 -5.61 -25.24
N ASN A 382 -15.64 -6.37 -24.17
CA ASN A 382 -16.78 -6.12 -23.29
C ASN A 382 -16.42 -5.27 -22.05
N SER A 383 -15.13 -4.98 -21.83
CA SER A 383 -14.66 -3.94 -20.90
C SER A 383 -14.39 -2.62 -21.64
N ASP A 384 -13.12 -2.24 -21.81
CA ASP A 384 -12.67 -1.12 -22.64
C ASP A 384 -11.48 -1.57 -23.53
N PRO A 385 -11.71 -1.79 -24.84
CA PRO A 385 -10.66 -2.29 -25.73
C PRO A 385 -9.54 -1.26 -26.00
N THR A 386 -9.69 -0.03 -25.52
CA THR A 386 -8.67 1.02 -25.64
C THR A 386 -7.88 1.24 -24.36
N ALA A 387 -8.27 0.57 -23.26
CA ALA A 387 -7.76 0.81 -21.92
C ALA A 387 -7.81 2.28 -21.46
N THR A 388 -8.73 3.09 -22.02
CA THR A 388 -8.88 4.48 -21.62
C THR A 388 -9.28 4.59 -20.16
N HIS A 389 -10.16 3.70 -19.69
CA HIS A 389 -10.54 3.66 -18.27
C HIS A 389 -9.38 3.22 -17.37
N ALA A 390 -8.72 2.09 -17.67
CA ALA A 390 -7.59 1.60 -16.89
C ALA A 390 -6.42 2.59 -16.78
N THR A 391 -6.22 3.47 -17.77
CA THR A 391 -5.20 4.54 -17.65
C THR A 391 -5.44 5.49 -16.48
N LYS A 392 -6.68 5.66 -16.02
CA LYS A 392 -7.03 6.49 -14.85
C LYS A 392 -6.52 5.84 -13.56
N PHE A 393 -6.64 4.52 -13.46
CA PHE A 393 -6.09 3.72 -12.37
C PHE A 393 -4.56 3.70 -12.40
N ALA A 394 -3.95 3.57 -13.58
CA ALA A 394 -2.49 3.64 -13.73
C ALA A 394 -1.93 4.99 -13.26
N LYS A 395 -2.64 6.09 -13.57
CA LYS A 395 -2.31 7.45 -13.11
C LYS A 395 -2.40 7.58 -11.58
N LEU A 396 -3.47 7.06 -10.98
CA LEU A 396 -3.59 7.05 -9.52
C LEU A 396 -2.50 6.19 -8.87
N ALA A 397 -2.25 4.99 -9.40
CA ALA A 397 -1.26 4.06 -8.87
C ALA A 397 0.16 4.64 -8.92
N ILE A 398 0.57 5.27 -10.03
CA ILE A 398 1.91 5.88 -10.09
C ILE A 398 2.04 7.11 -9.19
N ALA A 399 0.99 7.93 -9.05
CA ALA A 399 0.99 9.05 -8.10
C ALA A 399 1.12 8.54 -6.65
N TYR A 400 0.37 7.48 -6.30
CA TYR A 400 0.46 6.81 -5.01
C TYR A 400 1.86 6.27 -4.76
N LEU A 401 2.44 5.52 -5.70
CA LEU A 401 3.76 4.93 -5.53
C LEU A 401 4.83 6.00 -5.32
N VAL A 402 4.86 7.05 -6.14
CA VAL A 402 5.84 8.13 -6.00
C VAL A 402 5.70 8.85 -4.66
N GLU A 403 4.50 9.29 -4.31
CA GLU A 403 4.31 10.13 -3.12
C GLU A 403 4.38 9.38 -1.79
N THR A 404 4.15 8.06 -1.79
CA THR A 404 4.27 7.24 -0.58
C THR A 404 5.64 6.61 -0.42
N SER A 405 6.35 6.33 -1.51
CA SER A 405 7.64 5.62 -1.46
C SER A 405 8.87 6.52 -1.48
N LEU A 406 8.75 7.74 -2.02
CA LEU A 406 9.82 8.73 -1.93
C LEU A 406 9.67 9.49 -0.61
N ASP A 407 10.79 9.73 0.05
CA ASP A 407 10.80 10.60 1.20
C ASP A 407 10.40 11.99 0.70
N SER A 408 9.28 12.52 1.20
CA SER A 408 8.99 13.94 1.03
C SER A 408 10.25 14.67 1.43
N PRO A 409 10.78 15.62 0.65
CA PRO A 409 11.73 16.55 1.20
C PRO A 409 10.99 17.15 2.40
N VAL A 410 11.38 16.72 3.62
CA VAL A 410 11.11 17.47 4.85
C VAL A 410 11.52 18.85 4.40
N ALA A 411 10.56 19.77 4.26
CA ALA A 411 10.86 21.09 3.73
C ALA A 411 12.04 21.55 4.56
N GLY A 412 13.23 21.55 3.95
CA GLY A 412 14.45 21.85 4.68
C GLY A 412 14.22 23.20 5.34
N PRO A 413 14.86 23.50 6.48
CA PRO A 413 14.61 24.75 7.16
C PRO A 413 14.61 25.90 6.15
N LYS A 414 13.47 26.59 5.99
CA LYS A 414 13.35 27.67 5.01
C LYS A 414 14.32 28.77 5.42
N GLU A 415 15.23 29.16 4.53
CA GLU A 415 16.20 30.21 4.83
C GLU A 415 15.50 31.57 4.88
N LEU A 416 15.55 32.22 6.03
CA LEU A 416 15.10 33.61 6.20
C LEU A 416 16.17 34.55 5.63
N GLN A 417 15.73 35.58 4.94
CA GLN A 417 16.59 36.67 4.50
C GLN A 417 16.40 37.88 5.41
N ASN A 418 17.45 38.68 5.56
CA ASN A 418 17.43 39.84 6.45
C ASN A 418 16.36 40.85 6.01
N ASP A 419 15.42 41.15 6.90
CA ASP A 419 14.28 42.05 6.71
C ASP A 419 13.28 41.64 5.61
N VAL A 420 13.29 40.36 5.21
CA VAL A 420 12.31 39.81 4.25
C VAL A 420 11.33 38.89 4.98
N PRO A 421 10.04 39.25 5.07
CA PRO A 421 9.04 38.41 5.70
C PRO A 421 8.66 37.20 4.83
N ILE A 422 8.39 36.07 5.48
CA ILE A 422 7.65 34.96 4.90
C ILE A 422 6.24 35.00 5.48
N GLU A 423 5.25 35.23 4.63
CA GLU A 423 3.84 35.40 4.98
C GLU A 423 3.04 34.11 4.77
N GLY A 424 1.81 34.07 5.30
CA GLY A 424 0.85 33.00 5.01
C GLY A 424 1.19 31.65 5.66
N LEU A 425 1.95 31.64 6.76
CA LEU A 425 2.24 30.41 7.49
C LEU A 425 0.96 29.86 8.12
N THR A 426 0.72 28.57 7.88
CA THR A 426 -0.38 27.79 8.45
C THR A 426 0.16 26.48 9.02
N ALA A 427 -0.35 26.06 10.18
CA ALA A 427 -0.06 24.74 10.75
C ALA A 427 -1.16 24.28 11.71
N GLY A 428 -1.34 22.98 11.82
CA GLY A 428 -2.20 22.30 12.78
C GLY A 428 -1.58 22.14 14.18
N TYR A 429 -2.39 21.64 15.12
CA TYR A 429 -1.94 21.32 16.47
C TYR A 429 -0.82 20.27 16.44
N GLY A 430 0.31 20.60 17.08
CA GLY A 430 1.45 19.71 17.17
C GLY A 430 2.44 19.82 16.01
N GLU A 431 2.05 20.43 14.88
CA GLU A 431 2.91 20.57 13.71
C GLU A 431 4.05 21.56 13.96
N GLU A 432 5.18 21.32 13.30
CA GLU A 432 6.41 22.08 13.46
C GLU A 432 6.94 22.49 12.08
N GLN A 433 7.27 23.77 11.92
CA GLN A 433 7.93 24.31 10.73
C GLN A 433 9.31 24.84 11.10
N PHE A 434 10.31 24.55 10.27
CA PHE A 434 11.70 24.90 10.54
C PHE A 434 12.20 25.99 9.58
N PHE A 435 13.05 26.88 10.11
CA PHE A 435 13.69 27.97 9.37
C PHE A 435 15.15 28.10 9.79
N THR A 436 15.99 28.64 8.91
CA THR A 436 17.40 28.96 9.20
C THR A 436 17.72 30.42 8.90
N PHE A 437 18.70 30.97 9.60
CA PHE A 437 19.29 32.27 9.31
C PHE A 437 20.78 32.23 9.62
N THR A 438 21.66 32.56 8.67
CA THR A 438 23.11 32.50 8.88
C THR A 438 23.72 33.90 8.92
N THR A 439 24.54 34.17 9.93
CA THR A 439 25.29 35.43 10.07
C THR A 439 26.78 35.22 9.82
N GLN A 440 27.43 36.17 9.14
CA GLN A 440 28.88 36.15 8.90
C GLN A 440 29.68 36.97 9.92
N SER A 441 29.02 37.73 10.78
CA SER A 441 29.63 38.55 11.83
C SER A 441 28.86 38.40 13.15
N ALA A 442 29.47 38.85 14.24
CA ALA A 442 28.74 39.05 15.49
C ALA A 442 27.71 40.18 15.32
N GLY A 443 26.61 40.09 16.06
CA GLY A 443 25.53 41.07 16.01
C GLY A 443 24.29 40.62 16.76
N GLN A 444 23.23 41.41 16.61
CA GLN A 444 21.91 41.15 17.17
C GLN A 444 20.97 40.58 16.11
N LEU A 445 20.44 39.38 16.33
CA LEU A 445 19.33 38.82 15.55
C LEU A 445 18.01 39.00 16.30
N THR A 446 17.01 39.51 15.60
CA THR A 446 15.61 39.56 16.02
C THR A 446 14.78 38.67 15.10
N VAL A 447 14.09 37.67 15.65
CA VAL A 447 13.11 36.86 14.93
C VAL A 447 11.73 37.16 15.51
N ALA A 448 10.79 37.55 14.66
CA ALA A 448 9.45 37.94 15.07
C ALA A 448 8.38 37.16 14.30
N LEU A 449 7.36 36.70 15.02
CA LEU A 449 6.10 36.22 14.49
C LEU A 449 5.04 37.31 14.64
N THR A 450 4.20 37.46 13.62
CA THR A 450 3.01 38.32 13.68
C THR A 450 1.85 37.57 13.05
N GLY A 451 0.70 37.55 13.72
CA GLY A 451 -0.45 36.82 13.23
C GLY A 451 -1.77 37.25 13.87
N PRO A 452 -2.90 36.71 13.37
CA PRO A 452 -4.23 36.97 13.91
C PRO A 452 -4.35 36.62 15.40
N ARG A 453 -5.40 37.14 16.07
CA ARG A 453 -5.72 36.76 17.46
C ARG A 453 -6.18 35.31 17.61
N SER A 454 -6.56 34.66 16.52
CA SER A 454 -6.95 33.25 16.47
C SER A 454 -5.72 32.38 16.16
N GLY A 455 -5.52 31.36 16.99
CA GLY A 455 -4.38 30.44 16.87
C GLY A 455 -3.26 30.76 17.85
N ASP A 456 -2.27 29.87 17.90
CA ASP A 456 -1.15 29.97 18.83
C ASP A 456 0.10 29.31 18.24
N ALA A 457 0.94 30.15 17.61
CA ALA A 457 2.24 29.75 17.05
C ALA A 457 3.35 30.09 18.05
N ASP A 458 4.01 29.07 18.58
CA ASP A 458 5.14 29.20 19.50
C ASP A 458 6.47 29.26 18.74
N LEU A 459 7.28 30.28 19.01
CA LEU A 459 8.60 30.51 18.44
C LEU A 459 9.70 29.91 19.33
N TYR A 460 10.61 29.17 18.70
CA TYR A 460 11.84 28.67 19.32
C TYR A 460 13.03 29.02 18.43
N VAL A 461 14.11 29.52 19.04
CA VAL A 461 15.34 29.88 18.30
C VAL A 461 16.55 29.29 19.02
N LYS A 462 17.46 28.67 18.26
CA LYS A 462 18.72 28.09 18.73
C LYS A 462 19.89 28.59 17.90
N HIS A 463 20.94 29.12 18.52
CA HIS A 463 22.18 29.43 17.82
C HIS A 463 23.13 28.23 17.85
N ASN A 464 23.46 27.71 16.67
CA ASN A 464 24.19 26.48 16.37
C ASN A 464 23.58 25.21 17.00
N GLY A 465 23.37 24.20 16.16
CA GLY A 465 22.76 22.91 16.53
C GLY A 465 21.24 22.90 16.45
N THR A 466 20.65 21.73 16.72
CA THR A 466 19.23 21.45 16.48
C THR A 466 18.31 22.14 17.49
N VAL A 467 17.34 22.90 16.99
CA VAL A 467 16.26 23.49 17.78
C VAL A 467 15.18 22.44 18.10
N SER A 468 14.63 22.45 19.31
CA SER A 468 13.47 21.65 19.70
C SER A 468 12.76 22.25 20.91
N LYS A 469 11.62 21.67 21.28
CA LYS A 469 10.89 22.03 22.52
C LYS A 469 11.71 21.85 23.81
N ALA A 470 12.77 21.04 23.77
CA ALA A 470 13.67 20.81 24.89
C ALA A 470 15.04 21.50 24.74
N ASN A 471 15.38 22.00 23.54
CA ASN A 471 16.67 22.61 23.25
C ASN A 471 16.50 23.90 22.43
N TYR A 472 16.55 25.03 23.11
CA TYR A 472 16.43 26.37 22.52
C TYR A 472 17.27 27.37 23.31
N ASP A 473 17.64 28.47 22.67
CA ASP A 473 18.27 29.63 23.32
C ASP A 473 17.23 30.71 23.66
N CYS A 474 16.14 30.79 22.87
CA CYS A 474 15.02 31.69 23.12
C CYS A 474 13.69 31.02 22.76
N ARG A 475 12.70 31.23 23.62
CA ARG A 475 11.29 30.89 23.43
C ARG A 475 10.43 31.92 24.19
N PRO A 476 9.59 32.71 23.53
CA PRO A 476 8.62 33.55 24.22
C PRO A 476 7.54 32.65 24.83
N TYR A 477 7.06 32.99 26.02
CA TYR A 477 5.96 32.27 26.68
C TYR A 477 4.69 33.10 26.51
N GLN A 478 4.25 33.28 25.26
CA GLN A 478 3.00 33.95 24.95
C GLN A 478 1.92 32.94 24.57
N ASN A 479 0.66 33.36 24.67
CA ASN A 479 -0.49 32.52 24.26
C ASN A 479 -1.09 33.07 22.94
N SER A 480 -0.22 33.50 22.02
CA SER A 480 -0.62 34.09 20.75
C SER A 480 0.51 34.02 19.73
N SER A 481 0.18 34.01 18.44
CA SER A 481 1.14 34.05 17.31
C SER A 481 1.88 35.39 17.13
N ASN A 482 1.93 36.26 18.14
CA ASN A 482 2.71 37.51 18.13
C ASN A 482 3.88 37.37 19.10
N GLU A 483 4.94 36.72 18.63
CA GLU A 483 6.10 36.34 19.45
C GLU A 483 7.39 36.96 18.93
N GLN A 484 8.38 37.17 19.81
CA GLN A 484 9.66 37.74 19.41
C GLN A 484 10.82 37.18 20.24
N CYS A 485 11.90 36.81 19.54
CA CYS A 485 13.19 36.45 20.11
C CYS A 485 14.26 37.45 19.69
N VAL A 486 15.04 37.94 20.65
CA VAL A 486 16.19 38.83 20.41
C VAL A 486 17.45 38.19 21.00
N LEU A 487 18.46 37.95 20.17
CA LEU A 487 19.68 37.22 20.52
C LEU A 487 20.91 37.99 20.06
N ASN A 488 21.86 38.23 20.96
CA ASN A 488 23.19 38.75 20.62
C ASN A 488 24.17 37.57 20.60
N LYS A 489 24.72 37.23 19.43
CA LYS A 489 25.54 36.03 19.22
C LYS A 489 26.70 36.32 18.24
N PRO A 490 27.78 35.52 18.29
CA PRO A 490 28.81 35.55 17.24
C PRO A 490 28.24 35.11 15.89
N ALA A 491 29.08 35.18 14.85
CA ALA A 491 28.76 34.59 13.55
C ALA A 491 28.41 33.09 13.70
N GLY A 492 27.36 32.65 13.00
CA GLY A 492 26.87 31.29 13.11
C GLY A 492 25.52 31.09 12.44
N GLU A 493 24.99 29.89 12.60
CA GLU A 493 23.68 29.51 12.08
C GLU A 493 22.65 29.57 13.21
N PHE A 494 21.51 30.20 12.93
CA PHE A 494 20.34 30.21 13.80
C PHE A 494 19.30 29.26 13.24
N ASN A 495 18.97 28.24 14.02
CA ASN A 495 17.93 27.26 13.73
C ASN A 495 16.65 27.69 14.45
N ILE A 496 15.56 27.83 13.72
CA ILE A 496 14.29 28.38 14.20
C ILE A 496 13.20 27.34 13.99
N MET A 497 12.33 27.16 14.97
CA MET A 497 11.17 26.27 14.90
C MET A 497 9.93 27.07 15.30
N VAL A 498 8.89 26.97 14.48
CA VAL A 498 7.54 27.48 14.78
C VAL A 498 6.65 26.27 15.03
N HIS A 499 6.05 26.20 16.22
CA HIS A 499 5.24 25.08 16.65
C HIS A 499 3.77 25.50 16.81
N GLY A 500 2.85 24.72 16.25
CA GLY A 500 1.42 24.94 16.45
C GLY A 500 0.95 24.44 17.82
N TYR A 501 1.01 25.30 18.85
CA TYR A 501 0.38 25.00 20.15
C TYR A 501 -1.15 24.94 20.02
N ARG A 502 -1.68 25.71 19.08
CA ARG A 502 -3.02 25.56 18.49
C ARG A 502 -2.90 25.82 16.99
N ASN A 503 -3.87 25.32 16.22
CA ASN A 503 -3.95 25.61 14.79
C ASN A 503 -3.83 27.12 14.56
N PHE A 504 -2.93 27.53 13.67
CA PHE A 504 -2.75 28.92 13.29
C PHE A 504 -2.78 29.04 11.76
N ASN A 505 -3.27 30.18 11.29
CA ASN A 505 -3.34 30.53 9.87
C ASN A 505 -2.87 31.98 9.70
N ASP A 506 -2.36 32.32 8.51
CA ASP A 506 -1.92 33.67 8.15
C ASP A 506 -0.88 34.29 9.10
N VAL A 507 0.02 33.46 9.64
CA VAL A 507 1.15 33.94 10.46
C VAL A 507 2.30 34.36 9.54
N THR A 508 2.97 35.45 9.90
CA THR A 508 4.16 35.96 9.21
C THR A 508 5.37 35.81 10.11
N ILE A 509 6.50 35.36 9.56
CA ILE A 509 7.81 35.34 10.23
C ILE A 509 8.78 36.30 9.54
N VAL A 510 9.57 37.04 10.32
CA VAL A 510 10.65 37.89 9.81
C VAL A 510 11.89 37.80 10.70
N ALA A 511 13.06 37.82 10.07
CA ALA A 511 14.36 37.93 10.75
C ALA A 511 15.03 39.27 10.40
N THR A 512 15.44 40.01 11.43
CA THR A 512 16.17 41.28 11.32
C THR A 512 17.50 41.15 12.05
N PHE A 513 18.61 41.39 11.36
CA PHE A 513 19.96 41.29 11.87
C PHE A 513 20.67 42.65 11.80
N VAL A 514 21.27 43.04 12.92
CA VAL A 514 22.09 44.25 13.04
C VAL A 514 23.51 43.81 13.43
N PRO A 515 24.51 43.93 12.55
CA PRO A 515 25.90 43.62 12.89
C PRO A 515 26.45 44.60 13.94
N ASP A 516 27.38 44.12 14.78
CA ASP A 516 28.06 44.90 15.82
C ASP A 516 28.94 46.05 15.28
#